data_AF-A0A9D6IJB8-F1
#
_entry.id   AF-A0A9D6IJB8-F1
#
_cell.length_a   1.000
_cell.length_b   1.000
_cell.length_c   1.000
_cell.angle_alpha   90.00
_cell.angle_beta   90.00
_cell.angle_gamma   90.00
#
_symmetry.space_group_name_H-M   'P 1'
#
loop_
_entity.id
_entity.type
_entity.pdbx_description
1 polymer ?
#
loop_
_entity_poly.entity_id
_entity_poly.type
_entity_poly.pdbx_seq_one_letter_code
_entity_poly.pdbx_strand_id
1 'polypeptide(L)'
;MLRQLLIRGLLPLLLCVPPFLAAALVLMCIPHKALAFFIDHFGMMEALILGGGAALFCVQMFLCWRSLRWRGTGFDDGGDRWLSNLAQAAEWFPMLGLIGTVAGILEAFAAHGSGGAIQPRDIAPAITATGAGLFMALVNIMPTWVVLLGRDMILLLSGTSAQPPGDAP
;
A
#
# COMPACT_ATOMS: atom_id res chain seq x y z
N MET A 1 27.46 23.11 -1.40
CA MET A 1 27.59 21.66 -1.08
C MET A 1 26.47 21.16 -0.17
N LEU A 2 26.17 21.80 0.97
CA LEU A 2 25.10 21.36 1.90
C LEU A 2 23.71 21.24 1.24
N ARG A 3 23.29 22.22 0.42
CA ARG A 3 22.01 22.19 -0.32
C ARG A 3 21.90 20.97 -1.25
N GLN A 4 22.98 20.58 -1.92
CA GLN A 4 22.97 19.41 -2.82
C GLN A 4 22.90 18.08 -2.06
N LEU A 5 23.53 17.98 -0.87
CA LEU A 5 23.40 16.81 -0.01
C LEU A 5 21.98 16.65 0.52
N LEU A 6 21.35 17.75 0.95
CA LEU A 6 19.96 17.76 1.41
C LEU A 6 18.99 17.31 0.30
N ILE A 7 19.13 17.87 -0.90
CA ILE A 7 18.25 17.57 -2.02
C ILE A 7 18.46 16.14 -2.55
N ARG A 8 19.71 15.67 -2.65
CA ARG A 8 20.03 14.38 -3.28
C ARG A 8 19.92 13.19 -2.33
N GLY A 9 20.06 13.40 -1.02
CA GLY A 9 20.08 12.33 -0.03
C GLY A 9 18.90 12.39 0.94
N LEU A 10 18.74 13.51 1.64
CA LEU A 10 17.76 13.62 2.72
C LEU A 10 16.32 13.69 2.21
N LEU A 11 16.07 14.45 1.13
CA LEU A 11 14.72 14.68 0.64
C LEU A 11 14.02 13.41 0.11
N PRO A 12 14.69 12.53 -0.67
CA PRO A 12 14.14 11.22 -1.03
C PRO A 12 13.81 10.35 0.19
N LEU A 13 14.66 10.36 1.22
CA LEU A 13 14.41 9.59 2.44
C LEU A 13 13.18 10.12 3.18
N LEU A 14 13.07 11.44 3.35
CA LEU A 14 11.91 12.07 3.99
C LEU A 14 10.62 11.78 3.22
N LEU A 15 10.66 11.80 1.89
CA LEU A 15 9.51 11.49 1.05
C LEU A 15 9.07 10.02 1.12
N CYS A 16 9.96 9.10 1.48
CA CYS A 16 9.60 7.70 1.70
C CYS A 16 8.97 7.41 3.09
N VAL A 17 8.96 8.37 4.02
CA VAL A 17 8.37 8.20 5.37
C VAL A 17 6.83 8.22 5.38
N PRO A 18 6.13 9.11 4.64
CA PRO A 18 4.67 9.21 4.64
C PRO A 18 3.89 7.90 4.45
N PRO A 19 4.25 6.98 3.53
CA PRO A 19 3.53 5.71 3.38
C PRO A 19 3.54 4.86 4.67
N PHE A 20 4.67 4.81 5.38
CA PHE A 20 4.77 4.12 6.67
C PHE A 20 3.94 4.81 7.75
N LEU A 21 3.99 6.15 7.82
CA LEU A 21 3.18 6.91 8.78
C LEU A 21 1.69 6.73 8.52
N ALA A 22 1.25 6.77 7.26
CA ALA A 22 -0.14 6.55 6.88
C ALA A 22 -0.60 5.15 7.29
N ALA A 23 0.18 4.10 7.00
CA ALA A 23 -0.12 2.74 7.42
C ALA A 23 -0.21 2.62 8.97
N ALA A 24 0.75 3.22 9.69
CA ALA A 24 0.77 3.21 11.14
C ALA A 24 -0.42 3.98 11.75
N LEU A 25 -0.77 5.14 11.19
CA LEU A 25 -1.92 5.94 11.63
C LEU A 25 -3.24 5.17 11.45
N VAL A 26 -3.43 4.51 10.30
CA VAL A 26 -4.61 3.68 10.06
C VAL A 26 -4.68 2.54 11.09
N LEU A 27 -3.55 1.87 11.36
CA LEU A 27 -3.49 0.81 12.36
C LEU A 27 -3.78 1.32 13.79
N MET A 28 -3.28 2.51 14.15
CA MET A 28 -3.56 3.15 15.44
C MET A 28 -5.01 3.56 15.61
N CYS A 29 -5.74 3.81 14.52
CA CYS A 29 -7.17 4.09 14.55
C CYS A 29 -8.03 2.83 14.78
N ILE A 30 -7.46 1.62 14.69
CA ILE A 30 -8.20 0.37 14.92
C ILE A 30 -8.35 0.14 16.43
N PRO A 31 -9.58 -0.05 16.95
CA PRO A 31 -9.80 -0.37 18.35
C PRO A 31 -9.02 -1.62 18.77
N HIS A 32 -8.29 -1.56 19.89
CA HIS A 32 -7.45 -2.68 20.36
C HIS A 32 -8.19 -4.02 20.47
N LYS A 33 -9.47 -4.01 20.85
CA LYS A 33 -10.30 -5.23 20.92
C LYS A 33 -10.54 -5.84 19.55
N ALA A 34 -10.73 -5.02 18.51
CA ALA A 34 -10.91 -5.49 17.14
C ALA A 34 -9.61 -6.04 16.57
N LEU A 35 -8.47 -5.41 16.89
CA LEU A 35 -7.15 -5.92 16.50
C LEU A 35 -6.82 -7.25 17.16
N ALA A 36 -7.08 -7.39 18.47
CA ALA A 36 -6.89 -8.66 19.18
C ALA A 36 -7.77 -9.76 18.57
N PHE A 37 -9.05 -9.46 18.32
CA PHE A 37 -9.96 -10.40 17.65
C PHE A 37 -9.45 -10.80 16.26
N PHE A 38 -8.96 -9.84 15.46
CA PHE A 38 -8.37 -10.10 14.14
C PHE A 38 -7.19 -11.06 14.21
N ILE A 39 -6.29 -10.86 15.19
CA ILE A 39 -5.11 -11.72 15.39
C ILE A 39 -5.54 -13.13 15.81
N ASP A 40 -6.53 -13.23 16.70
CA ASP A 40 -7.03 -14.53 17.18
C ASP A 40 -7.72 -15.34 16.07
N HIS A 41 -8.28 -14.68 15.06
CA HIS A 41 -8.99 -15.29 13.92
C HIS A 41 -8.19 -15.19 12.62
N PHE A 42 -6.86 -15.06 12.73
CA PHE A 42 -6.01 -14.87 11.57
C PHE A 42 -5.95 -16.12 10.69
N GLY A 43 -6.61 -16.07 9.54
CA GLY A 43 -6.71 -17.17 8.59
C GLY A 43 -5.64 -17.14 7.49
N MET A 44 -5.69 -18.15 6.63
CA MET A 44 -4.79 -18.26 5.48
C MET A 44 -5.05 -17.16 4.43
N MET A 45 -6.30 -16.70 4.30
CA MET A 45 -6.67 -15.63 3.38
C MET A 45 -6.09 -14.29 3.84
N GLU A 46 -6.22 -13.96 5.12
CA GLU A 46 -5.62 -12.77 5.73
C GLU A 46 -4.09 -12.82 5.62
N ALA A 47 -3.49 -13.99 5.85
CA ALA A 47 -2.05 -14.20 5.66
C ALA A 47 -1.60 -13.92 4.22
N LEU A 48 -2.36 -14.38 3.23
CA LEU A 48 -2.08 -14.12 1.82
C LEU A 48 -2.22 -12.63 1.48
N ILE A 49 -3.29 -11.98 1.95
CA ILE A 49 -3.55 -10.56 1.69
C ILE A 49 -2.47 -9.69 2.37
N LEU A 50 -2.26 -9.84 3.67
CA LEU A 50 -1.29 -9.02 4.42
C LEU A 50 0.14 -9.37 4.04
N GLY A 51 0.48 -10.65 3.90
CA GLY A 51 1.83 -11.07 3.52
C GLY A 51 2.18 -10.65 2.09
N GLY A 52 1.27 -10.91 1.15
CA GLY A 52 1.43 -10.50 -0.25
C GLY A 52 1.50 -8.98 -0.40
N GLY A 53 0.62 -8.24 0.29
CA GLY A 53 0.65 -6.79 0.26
C GLY A 53 1.86 -6.19 0.98
N ALA A 54 2.38 -6.82 2.04
CA ALA A 54 3.58 -6.34 2.73
C ALA A 54 4.82 -6.55 1.85
N ALA A 55 4.92 -7.71 1.20
CA ALA A 55 5.97 -7.97 0.22
C ALA A 55 5.92 -6.97 -0.95
N LEU A 56 4.73 -6.73 -1.49
CA LEU A 56 4.50 -5.75 -2.56
C LEU A 56 4.90 -4.34 -2.10
N PHE A 57 4.50 -3.95 -0.89
CA PHE A 57 4.83 -2.65 -0.30
C PHE A 57 6.34 -2.48 -0.14
N CYS A 58 7.06 -3.50 0.34
CA CYS A 58 8.52 -3.45 0.43
C CYS A 58 9.19 -3.21 -0.93
N VAL A 59 8.73 -3.90 -1.97
CA VAL A 59 9.24 -3.70 -3.35
C VAL A 59 8.90 -2.30 -3.85
N GLN A 60 7.67 -1.83 -3.65
CA GLN A 60 7.26 -0.47 -4.03
C GLN A 60 8.05 0.61 -3.30
N MET A 61 8.32 0.44 -2.00
CA MET A 61 9.13 1.38 -1.22
C MET A 61 10.57 1.42 -1.71
N PHE A 62 11.15 0.26 -2.07
CA PHE A 62 12.47 0.20 -2.67
C PHE A 62 12.51 0.92 -4.03
N LEU A 63 11.51 0.70 -4.90
CA LEU A 63 11.41 1.36 -6.19
C LEU A 63 11.13 2.86 -6.08
N CYS A 64 10.28 3.27 -5.14
CA CYS A 64 9.99 4.67 -4.82
C CYS A 64 11.24 5.40 -4.34
N TRP A 65 12.00 4.81 -3.42
CA TRP A 65 13.27 5.37 -3.00
C TRP A 65 14.24 5.48 -4.17
N ARG A 66 14.32 4.45 -5.02
CA ARG A 66 15.19 4.44 -6.20
C ARG A 66 14.79 5.51 -7.22
N SER A 67 13.50 5.72 -7.49
CA SER A 67 13.00 6.66 -8.49
C SER A 67 13.10 8.12 -8.05
N LEU A 68 13.11 8.38 -6.74
CA LEU A 68 13.35 9.70 -6.14
C LEU A 68 14.83 10.06 -6.04
N ARG A 69 15.76 9.13 -6.29
CA ARG A 69 17.19 9.44 -6.27
C ARG A 69 17.63 10.08 -7.57
N TRP A 70 18.33 11.20 -7.42
CA TRP A 70 18.96 11.90 -8.54
C TRP A 70 20.08 11.04 -9.16
N ARG A 71 20.06 10.82 -10.47
CA ARG A 71 21.11 10.11 -11.23
C ARG A 71 21.60 10.99 -12.39
N GLY A 72 22.85 11.43 -12.29
CA GLY A 72 23.47 12.27 -13.33
C GLY A 72 22.74 13.61 -13.47
N THR A 73 22.12 13.83 -14.64
CA THR A 73 21.43 15.06 -15.00
C THR A 73 19.94 15.10 -14.62
N GLY A 74 19.34 13.97 -14.21
CA GLY A 74 17.90 13.90 -13.90
C GLY A 74 17.48 12.76 -12.96
N PHE A 75 16.21 12.37 -13.01
CA PHE A 75 15.63 11.25 -12.25
C PHE A 75 15.69 9.94 -13.04
N ASP A 76 15.50 8.83 -12.32
CA ASP A 76 15.39 7.49 -12.92
C ASP A 76 13.93 7.15 -13.24
N ASP A 77 13.51 7.41 -14.49
CA ASP A 77 12.14 7.15 -14.96
C ASP A 77 11.82 5.66 -15.11
N GLY A 78 12.84 4.79 -15.14
CA GLY A 78 12.65 3.35 -15.30
C GLY A 78 11.92 2.69 -14.12
N GLY A 79 11.98 3.31 -12.93
CA GLY A 79 11.25 2.84 -11.76
C GLY A 79 9.74 3.01 -11.85
N ASP A 80 9.25 3.97 -12.64
CA ASP A 80 7.85 4.38 -12.60
C ASP A 80 6.94 3.37 -13.24
N ARG A 81 7.37 2.77 -14.36
CA ARG A 81 6.58 1.74 -15.04
C ARG A 81 6.34 0.54 -14.13
N TRP A 82 7.36 0.12 -13.38
CA TRP A 82 7.23 -0.97 -12.42
C TRP A 82 6.37 -0.55 -11.23
N LEU A 83 6.55 0.65 -10.71
CA LEU A 83 5.77 1.17 -9.59
C LEU A 83 4.27 1.26 -9.94
N SER A 84 3.95 1.77 -11.13
CA SER A 84 2.58 1.83 -11.66
C SER A 84 1.96 0.44 -11.83
N ASN A 85 2.71 -0.52 -12.38
CA ASN A 85 2.24 -1.90 -12.50
C ASN A 85 1.97 -2.55 -11.13
N LEU A 86 2.83 -2.29 -10.15
CA LEU A 86 2.64 -2.81 -8.79
C LEU A 86 1.46 -2.13 -8.08
N ALA A 87 1.24 -0.84 -8.30
CA ALA A 87 0.05 -0.15 -7.80
C ALA A 87 -1.23 -0.70 -8.43
N GLN A 88 -1.21 -1.03 -9.72
CA GLN A 88 -2.33 -1.73 -10.36
C GLN A 88 -2.54 -3.13 -9.77
N ALA A 89 -1.47 -3.86 -9.45
CA ALA A 89 -1.60 -5.13 -8.75
C ALA A 89 -2.21 -4.96 -7.34
N ALA A 90 -1.97 -3.83 -6.67
CA ALA A 90 -2.59 -3.54 -5.37
C ALA A 90 -4.11 -3.36 -5.44
N GLU A 91 -4.66 -3.00 -6.60
CA GLU A 91 -6.12 -2.93 -6.83
C GLU A 91 -6.80 -4.31 -6.75
N TRP A 92 -6.02 -5.40 -6.73
CA TRP A 92 -6.54 -6.76 -6.56
C TRP A 92 -6.80 -7.12 -5.10
N PHE A 93 -6.19 -6.43 -4.13
CA PHE A 93 -6.39 -6.75 -2.71
C PHE A 93 -7.85 -6.60 -2.24
N PRO A 94 -8.61 -5.55 -2.65
CA PRO A 94 -10.04 -5.48 -2.35
C PRO A 94 -10.84 -6.65 -2.94
N MET A 95 -10.48 -7.10 -4.15
CA MET A 95 -11.13 -8.26 -4.78
C MET A 95 -10.82 -9.56 -4.00
N LEU A 96 -9.59 -9.74 -3.55
CA LEU A 96 -9.22 -10.86 -2.67
C LEU A 96 -9.97 -10.81 -1.33
N GLY A 97 -10.13 -9.61 -0.76
CA GLY A 97 -10.93 -9.42 0.46
C GLY A 97 -12.41 -9.77 0.25
N LEU A 98 -12.99 -9.42 -0.90
CA LEU A 98 -14.34 -9.81 -1.28
C LEU A 98 -14.47 -11.33 -1.38
N ILE A 99 -13.51 -12.00 -2.03
CA ILE A 99 -13.49 -13.47 -2.10
C ILE A 99 -13.44 -14.08 -0.69
N GLY A 100 -12.57 -13.57 0.19
CA GLY A 100 -12.52 -14.00 1.59
C GLY A 100 -13.84 -13.79 2.32
N THR A 101 -14.54 -12.71 2.01
CA THR A 101 -15.86 -12.42 2.58
C THR A 101 -16.91 -13.44 2.14
N VAL A 102 -16.96 -13.73 0.84
CA VAL A 102 -17.87 -14.74 0.28
C VAL A 102 -17.57 -16.10 0.89
N ALA A 103 -16.29 -16.48 0.97
CA ALA A 103 -15.88 -17.75 1.57
C ALA A 103 -16.32 -17.86 3.04
N GLY A 104 -16.03 -16.84 3.86
CA GLY A 104 -16.40 -16.84 5.28
C GLY A 104 -17.92 -16.84 5.51
N ILE A 105 -18.69 -16.13 4.68
CA ILE A 105 -20.16 -16.17 4.75
C ILE A 105 -20.70 -17.55 4.39
N LEU A 106 -20.19 -18.16 3.31
CA LEU A 106 -20.60 -19.51 2.91
C LEU A 106 -20.26 -20.54 3.98
N GLU A 107 -19.10 -20.41 4.62
CA GLU A 107 -18.69 -21.25 5.75
C GLU A 107 -19.65 -21.07 6.94
N ALA A 108 -20.00 -19.83 7.31
CA ALA A 108 -20.94 -19.55 8.38
C ALA A 108 -22.32 -20.18 8.12
N PHE A 109 -22.83 -20.10 6.88
CA PHE A 109 -24.08 -20.74 6.46
C PHE A 109 -23.98 -22.27 6.48
N ALA A 110 -22.86 -22.84 6.01
CA ALA A 110 -22.65 -24.28 6.00
C ALA A 110 -22.59 -24.86 7.43
N ALA A 111 -21.96 -24.14 8.37
CA ALA A 111 -21.82 -24.58 9.76
C ALA A 111 -23.14 -24.54 10.56
N HIS A 112 -24.04 -23.60 10.25
CA HIS A 112 -25.29 -23.39 11.02
C HIS A 112 -26.54 -23.95 10.33
N GLY A 113 -26.45 -24.40 9.07
CA GLY A 113 -27.55 -25.01 8.33
C GLY A 113 -28.80 -24.12 8.24
N SER A 114 -29.95 -24.73 7.96
CA SER A 114 -31.24 -24.03 7.79
C SER A 114 -31.99 -23.72 9.08
N GLY A 115 -31.42 -24.03 10.26
CA GLY A 115 -32.15 -23.96 11.54
C GLY A 115 -31.45 -23.21 12.67
N GLY A 116 -30.15 -22.92 12.57
CA GLY A 116 -29.39 -22.19 13.59
C GLY A 116 -29.31 -20.69 13.30
N ALA A 117 -29.51 -19.86 14.33
CA ALA A 117 -29.26 -18.43 14.19
C ALA A 117 -27.76 -18.17 14.05
N ILE A 118 -27.34 -17.60 12.92
CA ILE A 118 -25.97 -17.14 12.69
C ILE A 118 -25.67 -15.99 13.64
N GLN A 119 -24.62 -16.11 14.43
CA GLN A 119 -24.19 -15.06 15.33
C GLN A 119 -23.23 -14.11 14.61
N PRO A 120 -23.18 -12.82 14.99
CA PRO A 120 -22.27 -11.86 14.37
C PRO A 120 -20.78 -12.28 14.40
N ARG A 121 -20.39 -13.11 15.37
CA ARG A 121 -19.03 -13.66 15.46
C ARG A 121 -18.70 -14.64 14.34
N ASP A 122 -19.69 -15.33 13.79
CA ASP A 122 -19.48 -16.37 12.77
C ASP A 122 -19.18 -15.74 11.40
N ILE A 123 -19.63 -14.51 11.17
CA ILE A 123 -19.33 -13.72 9.96
C ILE A 123 -18.16 -12.75 10.16
N ALA A 124 -17.62 -12.63 11.37
CA ALA A 124 -16.52 -11.71 11.65
C ALA A 124 -15.26 -12.01 10.80
N PRO A 125 -14.86 -13.27 10.55
CA PRO A 125 -13.75 -13.59 9.64
C PRO A 125 -13.95 -13.05 8.21
N ALA A 126 -15.19 -13.05 7.72
CA ALA A 126 -15.51 -12.49 6.41
C ALA A 126 -15.23 -10.98 6.36
N ILE A 127 -15.58 -10.26 7.42
CA ILE A 127 -15.37 -8.81 7.53
C ILE A 127 -13.88 -8.50 7.67
N THR A 128 -13.12 -9.30 8.43
CA THR A 128 -11.67 -9.12 8.59
C THR A 128 -10.92 -9.30 7.28
N ALA A 129 -11.31 -10.26 6.44
CA ALA A 129 -10.73 -10.45 5.12
C ALA A 129 -10.92 -9.22 4.22
N THR A 130 -12.13 -8.63 4.19
CA THR A 130 -12.38 -7.36 3.47
C THR A 130 -11.54 -6.22 4.03
N GLY A 131 -11.50 -6.07 5.36
CA GLY A 131 -10.71 -5.04 6.02
C GLY A 131 -9.23 -5.11 5.66
N ALA A 132 -8.65 -6.32 5.67
CA ALA A 132 -7.28 -6.56 5.24
C ALA A 132 -7.08 -6.18 3.77
N GLY A 133 -8.00 -6.57 2.88
CA GLY A 133 -7.93 -6.26 1.45
C GLY A 133 -7.91 -4.75 1.19
N LEU A 134 -8.82 -4.01 1.82
CA LEU A 134 -8.89 -2.55 1.71
C LEU A 134 -7.64 -1.86 2.29
N PHE A 135 -7.17 -2.32 3.45
CA PHE A 135 -5.98 -1.80 4.08
C PHE A 135 -4.75 -1.96 3.17
N MET A 136 -4.54 -3.14 2.61
CA MET A 136 -3.39 -3.39 1.74
C MET A 136 -3.49 -2.63 0.42
N ALA A 137 -4.68 -2.46 -0.16
CA ALA A 137 -4.85 -1.64 -1.35
C ALA A 137 -4.44 -0.18 -1.07
N LEU A 138 -4.94 0.39 0.03
CA LEU A 138 -4.66 1.77 0.42
C LEU A 138 -3.15 1.98 0.62
N VAL A 139 -2.51 1.13 1.41
CA VAL A 139 -1.08 1.25 1.73
C VAL A 139 -0.21 1.11 0.49
N ASN A 140 -0.56 0.24 -0.45
CA ASN A 140 0.23 -0.02 -1.65
C ASN A 140 -0.03 0.97 -2.80
N ILE A 141 -1.03 1.84 -2.72
CA ILE A 141 -1.20 2.93 -3.69
C ILE A 141 -0.31 4.14 -3.34
N MET A 142 -0.03 4.34 -2.04
CA MET A 142 0.71 5.51 -1.54
C MET A 142 2.11 5.73 -2.14
N PRO A 143 2.96 4.71 -2.34
CA PRO A 143 4.30 4.92 -2.90
C PRO A 143 4.29 5.58 -4.28
N THR A 144 3.29 5.29 -5.11
CA THR A 144 3.14 5.92 -6.43
C THR A 144 2.87 7.41 -6.33
N TRP A 145 1.95 7.83 -5.46
CA TRP A 145 1.67 9.25 -5.21
C TRP A 145 2.89 9.99 -4.69
N VAL A 146 3.65 9.35 -3.79
CA VAL A 146 4.90 9.90 -3.25
C VAL A 146 5.91 10.16 -4.36
N VAL A 147 6.05 9.26 -5.33
CA VAL A 147 6.98 9.47 -6.45
C VAL A 147 6.53 10.60 -7.35
N LEU A 148 5.25 10.63 -7.72
CA LEU A 148 4.69 11.67 -8.60
C LEU A 148 4.85 13.06 -7.97
N LEU A 149 4.35 13.24 -6.75
CA LEU A 149 4.41 14.53 -6.05
C LEU A 149 5.84 14.87 -5.60
N GLY A 150 6.60 13.86 -5.17
CA GLY A 150 7.94 14.02 -4.66
C GLY A 150 8.91 14.55 -5.72
N ARG A 151 8.79 14.09 -6.97
CA ARG A 151 9.61 14.58 -8.08
C ARG A 151 9.33 16.01 -8.43
N ASP A 152 8.06 16.37 -8.57
CA ASP A 152 7.66 17.76 -8.86
C ASP A 152 8.20 18.70 -7.78
N MET A 153 8.10 18.30 -6.52
CA MET A 153 8.65 19.05 -5.40
C MET A 153 10.19 19.16 -5.47
N ILE A 154 10.91 18.08 -5.78
CA ILE A 154 12.38 18.13 -5.89
C ILE A 154 12.81 19.04 -7.05
N LEU A 155 12.16 18.95 -8.21
CA LEU A 155 12.46 19.78 -9.38
C LEU A 155 12.23 21.28 -9.10
N LEU A 156 11.09 21.58 -8.47
CA LEU A 156 10.76 22.94 -8.06
C LEU A 156 11.79 23.50 -7.07
N LEU A 157 12.26 22.68 -6.11
CA LEU A 157 13.28 23.08 -5.14
C LEU A 157 14.71 23.12 -5.72
N SER A 158 15.01 22.35 -6.76
CA SER A 158 16.31 22.38 -7.43
C SER A 158 16.48 23.61 -8.31
N GLY A 159 15.37 24.24 -8.73
CA GLY A 159 15.37 25.34 -9.69
C GLY A 159 15.59 24.87 -11.12
N THR A 160 15.41 23.57 -11.37
CA THR A 160 15.44 22.98 -12.71
C THR A 160 14.03 23.01 -13.26
N SER A 161 13.80 23.71 -14.37
CA SER A 161 12.50 23.66 -15.04
C SER A 161 12.16 22.22 -15.40
N ALA A 162 10.99 21.73 -15.01
CA ALA A 162 10.48 20.44 -15.46
C ALA A 162 10.45 20.45 -17.00
N GLN A 163 11.21 19.56 -17.62
CA GLN A 163 11.19 19.43 -19.08
C GLN A 163 9.80 18.92 -19.47
N PRO A 164 9.05 19.60 -20.36
CA PRO A 164 7.72 19.16 -20.73
C PRO A 164 7.75 17.74 -21.29
N PRO A 165 6.75 16.89 -20.97
CA PRO A 165 6.64 15.57 -21.56
C PRO A 165 6.27 15.73 -23.05
N GLY A 166 7.28 15.71 -23.93
CA GLY A 166 7.04 15.84 -25.38
C GLY A 166 8.28 16.08 -26.23
N ASP A 167 9.34 16.68 -25.68
CA ASP A 167 10.54 17.01 -26.48
C ASP A 167 11.66 16.00 -26.20
N ALA A 168 11.55 14.83 -26.85
CA ALA A 168 12.70 14.00 -27.18
C ALA A 168 13.17 14.37 -28.60
N PRO A 169 14.49 14.45 -28.86
CA PRO A 169 15.02 14.60 -30.22
C PRO A 169 14.76 13.37 -31.10
#